data_AF-A0A2T7ESV6-F1
#
_entry.id   AF-A0A2T7ESV6-F1
#
_cell.length_a   1.000
_cell.length_b   1.000
_cell.length_c   1.000
_cell.angle_alpha   90.00
_cell.angle_beta   90.00
_cell.angle_gamma   90.00
#
_symmetry.space_group_name_H-M   'P 1'
#
loop_
_entity.id
_entity.type
_entity.pdbx_description
1 polymer ?
#
loop_
_entity_poly.entity_id
_entity_poly.type
_entity_poly.pdbx_seq_one_letter_code
_entity_poly.pdbx_strand_id
1 'polypeptide(L)'
;MDMKEKPETTSGPPPPRLDCIKCFDALWFCYSPFHQMQSYYRYGEFDNCFGKWGDLVGCLTLKTKRAAEVEEILIAREKAKPHIWTFRTVDEASDHWWRMYKHFVMMSPPLPGAAQPRPKSDKS
;
A
#
# COMPACT_ATOMS: atom_id res chain seq x y z
N MET A 1 4.78 -14.97 49.29
CA MET A 1 5.51 -14.50 48.10
C MET A 1 4.54 -14.67 46.95
N ASP A 2 3.59 -13.74 46.86
CA ASP A 2 2.50 -13.81 45.91
C ASP A 2 2.96 -13.21 44.59
N MET A 3 3.19 -14.08 43.61
CA MET A 3 3.56 -13.69 42.26
C MET A 3 2.33 -13.06 41.60
N LYS A 4 2.30 -11.73 41.56
CA LYS A 4 1.32 -10.96 40.79
C LYS A 4 1.65 -11.14 39.31
N GLU A 5 0.94 -12.04 38.64
CA GLU A 5 0.98 -12.19 37.19
C GLU A 5 0.69 -10.84 36.52
N LYS A 6 1.62 -10.40 35.66
CA LYS A 6 1.56 -9.15 34.91
C LYS A 6 0.95 -9.50 33.55
N PRO A 7 -0.18 -8.90 33.14
CA PRO A 7 -0.78 -9.24 31.85
C PRO A 7 0.18 -8.88 30.72
N GLU A 8 0.41 -9.87 29.87
CA GLU A 8 1.30 -9.79 28.73
C GLU A 8 0.91 -8.64 27.80
N THR A 9 1.86 -7.72 27.61
CA THR A 9 1.77 -6.62 26.66
C THR A 9 1.78 -7.22 25.26
N THR A 10 0.61 -7.46 24.69
CA THR A 10 0.44 -7.74 23.26
C THR A 10 0.99 -6.53 22.49
N SER A 11 2.17 -6.69 21.89
CA SER A 11 2.91 -5.68 21.14
C SER A 11 2.32 -5.44 19.74
N GLY A 12 1.03 -5.15 19.68
CA GLY A 12 0.41 -4.63 18.45
C GLY A 12 0.91 -3.21 18.15
N PRO A 13 0.97 -2.80 16.86
CA PRO A 13 1.18 -1.40 16.51
C PRO A 13 0.16 -0.53 17.24
N PRO A 14 0.55 0.65 17.77
CA PRO A 14 -0.40 1.55 18.40
C PRO A 14 -1.50 1.91 17.40
N PRO A 15 -2.76 2.07 17.87
CA PRO A 15 -3.88 2.37 17.00
C PRO A 15 -3.59 3.64 16.18
N PRO A 16 -3.98 3.67 14.89
CA PRO A 16 -3.65 4.77 14.01
C PRO A 16 -4.20 6.07 14.58
N ARG A 17 -3.33 7.09 14.75
CA ARG A 17 -3.75 8.39 15.26
C ARG A 17 -4.05 9.36 14.11
N LEU A 18 -5.11 10.14 14.30
CA LEU A 18 -5.60 11.13 13.34
C LEU A 18 -4.81 12.44 13.49
N ASP A 19 -3.79 12.65 12.68
CA ASP A 19 -2.98 13.87 12.75
C ASP A 19 -3.32 14.85 11.60
N CYS A 20 -4.38 15.63 11.76
CA CYS A 20 -4.79 16.61 10.73
C CYS A 20 -3.76 17.70 10.48
N ILE A 21 -2.84 17.94 11.43
CA ILE A 21 -1.71 18.86 11.26
C ILE A 21 -0.79 18.37 10.12
N LYS A 22 -0.62 17.05 9.96
CA LYS A 22 0.19 16.48 8.88
C LYS A 22 -0.47 16.70 7.51
N CYS A 23 -1.79 16.61 7.43
CA CYS A 23 -2.54 16.95 6.21
C CYS A 23 -2.40 18.44 5.86
N PHE A 24 -2.46 19.31 6.87
CA PHE A 24 -2.25 20.75 6.69
C PHE A 24 -0.82 21.09 6.25
N ASP A 25 0.18 20.50 6.89
CA ASP A 25 1.59 20.66 6.54
C ASP A 25 1.85 20.23 5.08
N ALA A 26 1.33 19.07 4.68
CA ALA A 26 1.43 18.59 3.30
C ALA A 26 0.75 19.54 2.28
N LEU A 27 -0.39 20.12 2.64
CA LEU A 27 -1.07 21.11 1.81
C LEU A 27 -0.26 22.41 1.71
N TRP A 28 0.29 22.88 2.81
CA TRP A 28 1.14 24.06 2.85
C TRP A 28 2.39 23.89 1.99
N PHE A 29 3.05 22.73 2.09
CA PHE A 29 4.17 22.37 1.21
C PHE A 29 3.78 22.34 -0.26
N CYS A 30 2.57 21.89 -0.60
CA CYS A 30 2.09 21.90 -1.98
C CYS A 30 1.98 23.31 -2.56
N TYR A 31 1.57 24.28 -1.75
CA TYR A 31 1.53 25.70 -2.14
C TYR A 31 2.89 26.41 -2.03
N SER A 32 3.92 25.73 -1.53
CA SER A 32 5.24 26.35 -1.42
C SER A 32 5.81 26.72 -2.81
N PRO A 33 6.52 27.85 -2.94
CA PRO A 33 7.11 28.26 -4.22
C PRO A 33 8.05 27.20 -4.80
N PHE A 34 8.78 26.47 -3.94
CA PHE A 34 9.67 25.41 -4.37
C PHE A 34 8.92 24.28 -5.07
N HIS A 35 7.83 23.78 -4.47
CA HIS A 35 7.04 22.70 -5.07
C HIS A 35 6.38 23.12 -6.37
N GLN A 36 5.74 24.31 -6.37
CA GLN A 36 5.06 24.84 -7.55
C GLN A 36 6.01 25.04 -8.73
N MET A 37 7.21 25.59 -8.49
CA MET A 37 8.24 25.72 -9.52
C MET A 37 8.78 24.37 -9.99
N GLN A 38 8.91 23.39 -9.10
CA GLN A 38 9.36 22.04 -9.45
C GLN A 38 8.34 21.33 -10.36
N SER A 39 7.05 21.41 -10.04
CA SER A 39 5.97 20.84 -10.87
C SER A 39 5.92 21.53 -12.24
N TYR A 40 6.05 22.86 -12.27
CA TYR A 40 6.10 23.61 -13.52
C TYR A 40 7.29 23.22 -14.38
N TYR A 41 8.49 23.09 -13.81
CA TYR A 41 9.68 22.69 -14.57
C TYR A 41 9.58 21.26 -15.12
N ARG A 42 8.95 20.33 -14.38
CA ARG A 42 8.86 18.91 -14.77
C ARG A 42 7.71 18.61 -15.72
N TYR A 43 6.56 19.26 -15.52
CA TYR A 43 5.31 18.92 -16.20
C TYR A 43 4.71 20.09 -16.99
N GLY A 44 5.21 21.32 -16.81
CA GLY A 44 4.72 22.51 -17.51
C GLY A 44 3.47 23.14 -16.89
N GLU A 45 3.01 22.64 -15.74
CA GLU A 45 1.79 23.09 -15.07
C GLU A 45 2.01 23.32 -13.58
N PHE A 46 1.19 24.19 -13.00
CA PHE A 46 1.14 24.39 -11.56
C PHE A 46 0.19 23.37 -10.91
N ASP A 47 0.59 22.84 -9.75
CA ASP A 47 -0.25 21.89 -9.02
C ASP A 47 -1.39 22.65 -8.34
N ASN A 48 -2.63 22.16 -8.51
CA ASN A 48 -3.82 22.75 -7.90
C ASN A 48 -4.04 22.29 -6.44
N CYS A 49 -3.23 21.36 -5.94
CA CYS A 49 -3.25 20.87 -4.56
C CYS A 49 -4.62 20.32 -4.10
N PHE A 50 -5.56 20.03 -5.01
CA PHE A 50 -6.92 19.61 -4.63
C PHE A 50 -6.94 18.28 -3.87
N GLY A 51 -6.03 17.35 -4.20
CA GLY A 51 -5.88 16.10 -3.46
C GLY A 51 -5.53 16.34 -1.99
N LYS A 52 -4.55 17.22 -1.72
CA LYS A 52 -4.13 17.57 -0.35
C LYS A 52 -5.20 18.34 0.41
N TRP A 53 -5.98 19.16 -0.30
CA TRP A 53 -7.13 19.83 0.29
C TRP A 53 -8.21 18.82 0.71
N GLY A 54 -8.48 17.84 -0.15
CA GLY A 54 -9.38 16.72 0.14
C GLY A 54 -8.93 15.92 1.35
N ASP A 55 -7.62 15.66 1.50
CA ASP A 55 -7.06 14.98 2.67
C ASP A 55 -7.29 15.77 3.97
N LEU A 56 -7.09 17.10 3.93
CA LEU A 56 -7.31 17.98 5.09
C LEU A 56 -8.78 18.00 5.50
N VAL A 57 -9.69 18.23 4.56
CA VAL A 57 -11.15 18.21 4.81
C VAL A 57 -11.58 16.81 5.29
N GLY A 58 -11.07 15.76 4.67
CA GLY A 58 -11.28 14.37 5.08
C GLY A 58 -10.84 14.12 6.52
N CYS A 59 -9.71 14.67 6.95
CA CYS A 59 -9.26 14.56 8.34
C CYS A 59 -10.16 15.32 9.31
N LEU A 60 -10.55 16.56 8.97
CA LEU A 60 -11.44 17.37 9.80
C LEU A 60 -12.82 16.73 9.97
N THR A 61 -13.39 16.17 8.90
CA THR A 61 -14.67 15.45 8.94
C THR A 61 -14.60 14.17 9.77
N LEU A 62 -13.46 13.46 9.78
CA LEU A 62 -13.27 12.31 10.67
C LEU A 62 -13.11 12.72 12.12
N LYS A 63 -12.45 13.84 12.39
CA LYS A 63 -12.30 14.37 13.75
C LYS A 63 -13.64 14.74 14.41
N THR A 64 -14.66 15.05 13.61
CA THR A 64 -16.01 15.34 14.12
C THR A 64 -16.85 14.09 14.45
N LYS A 65 -16.40 12.88 14.09
CA LYS A 65 -17.12 11.62 14.38
C LYS A 65 -16.73 11.02 15.73
N ARG A 66 -17.49 10.03 16.21
CA ARG A 66 -17.18 9.31 17.46
C ARG A 66 -15.88 8.52 17.33
N ALA A 67 -15.07 8.51 18.40
CA ALA A 67 -13.76 7.85 18.40
C ALA A 67 -13.80 6.37 17.95
N ALA A 68 -14.82 5.61 18.36
CA ALA A 68 -14.98 4.21 17.96
C ALA A 68 -15.20 4.03 16.46
N GLU A 69 -16.07 4.86 15.85
CA GLU A 69 -16.31 4.82 14.40
C GLU A 69 -15.06 5.24 13.61
N VAL A 70 -14.28 6.17 14.15
CA VAL A 70 -13.07 6.64 13.48
C VAL A 70 -11.98 5.58 13.49
N GLU A 71 -11.80 4.85 14.59
CA GLU A 71 -10.85 3.74 14.66
C GLU A 71 -11.17 2.66 13.63
N GLU A 72 -12.44 2.27 13.50
CA GLU A 72 -12.87 1.31 12.46
C GLU A 72 -12.58 1.82 11.05
N ILE A 73 -12.85 3.10 10.77
CA ILE A 73 -12.56 3.70 9.46
C ILE A 73 -11.05 3.69 9.17
N LEU A 74 -10.20 3.98 10.16
CA LEU A 74 -8.75 3.96 9.99
C LEU A 74 -8.23 2.55 9.72
N ILE A 75 -8.69 1.57 10.49
CA ILE A 75 -8.33 0.16 10.30
C ILE A 75 -8.77 -0.32 8.91
N ALA A 76 -9.99 0.01 8.49
CA ALA A 76 -10.49 -0.35 7.16
C ALA A 76 -9.64 0.28 6.05
N ARG A 77 -9.24 1.54 6.21
CA ARG A 77 -8.34 2.22 5.27
C ARG A 77 -6.96 1.59 5.22
N GLU A 78 -6.41 1.16 6.35
CA GLU A 78 -5.12 0.48 6.39
C GLU A 78 -5.18 -0.89 5.74
N LYS A 79 -6.23 -1.66 5.99
CA LYS A 79 -6.47 -2.96 5.34
C LYS A 79 -6.67 -2.83 3.83
N ALA A 80 -7.26 -1.73 3.37
CA ALA A 80 -7.48 -1.47 1.94
C ALA A 80 -6.21 -1.01 1.21
N LYS A 81 -5.17 -0.54 1.91
CA LYS A 81 -3.91 -0.15 1.26
C LYS A 81 -3.25 -1.43 0.72
N PRO A 82 -2.93 -1.51 -0.59
CA PRO A 82 -2.22 -2.64 -1.13
C PRO A 82 -0.84 -2.70 -0.45
N HIS A 83 -0.59 -3.77 0.29
CA HIS A 83 0.70 -3.96 0.93
C HIS A 83 1.75 -4.31 -0.13
N ILE A 84 2.99 -3.85 0.08
CA ILE A 84 4.12 -4.08 -0.85
C ILE A 84 4.32 -5.58 -1.13
N TRP A 85 4.01 -6.43 -0.15
CA TRP A 85 4.19 -7.88 -0.20
C TRP A 85 2.86 -8.63 -0.18
N THR A 86 2.06 -8.55 -1.24
CA THR A 86 0.94 -9.49 -1.44
C THR A 86 1.48 -10.81 -1.95
N PHE A 87 1.46 -11.85 -1.11
CA PHE A 87 1.75 -13.20 -1.58
C PHE A 87 0.69 -13.62 -2.59
N ARG A 88 1.12 -13.89 -3.82
CA ARG A 88 0.28 -14.52 -4.84
C ARG A 88 -0.02 -15.95 -4.41
N THR A 89 -1.16 -16.48 -4.83
CA THR A 89 -1.42 -17.91 -4.70
C THR A 89 -0.38 -18.69 -5.52
N VAL A 90 -0.16 -19.98 -5.19
CA VAL A 90 0.81 -20.81 -5.92
C VAL A 90 0.51 -20.83 -7.42
N ASP A 91 -0.76 -20.92 -7.78
CA ASP A 91 -1.20 -20.91 -9.19
C ASP A 91 -0.92 -19.57 -9.86
N GLU A 92 -1.28 -18.44 -9.24
CA GLU A 92 -1.02 -17.09 -9.77
C GLU A 92 0.48 -16.77 -9.88
N ALA A 93 1.27 -17.23 -8.90
CA ALA A 93 2.72 -17.09 -8.91
C ALA A 93 3.33 -17.88 -10.07
N SER A 94 2.85 -19.11 -10.30
CA SER A 94 3.31 -19.96 -11.39
C SER A 94 2.99 -19.36 -12.76
N ASP A 95 1.77 -18.87 -12.96
CA ASP A 95 1.35 -18.23 -14.22
C ASP A 95 2.11 -16.93 -14.48
N HIS A 96 2.35 -16.14 -13.44
CA HIS A 96 3.12 -14.92 -13.55
C HIS A 96 4.59 -15.20 -13.88
N TRP A 97 5.17 -16.21 -13.25
CA TRP A 97 6.53 -16.65 -13.55
C TRP A 97 6.64 -17.11 -15.01
N TRP A 98 5.70 -17.91 -15.49
CA TRP A 98 5.67 -18.32 -16.90
C TRP A 98 5.48 -17.11 -17.82
N ARG A 99 4.63 -16.14 -17.48
CA ARG A 99 4.48 -14.90 -18.28
C ARG A 99 5.79 -14.13 -18.43
N MET A 100 6.59 -14.02 -17.37
CA MET A 100 7.84 -13.26 -17.39
C MET A 100 9.03 -14.04 -17.97
N TYR A 101 9.14 -15.33 -17.63
CA TYR A 101 10.36 -16.12 -17.88
C TYR A 101 10.20 -17.21 -18.92
N LYS A 102 9.04 -17.36 -19.57
CA LYS A 102 8.81 -18.38 -20.62
C LYS A 102 9.91 -18.39 -21.68
N HIS A 103 10.35 -17.22 -22.13
CA HIS A 103 11.42 -17.08 -23.12
C HIS A 103 12.75 -17.68 -22.64
N PHE A 104 13.09 -17.50 -21.37
CA PHE A 104 14.32 -18.02 -20.77
C PHE A 104 14.29 -19.56 -20.68
N VAL A 105 13.16 -20.13 -20.30
CA VAL A 105 12.98 -21.59 -20.20
C VAL A 105 13.00 -22.26 -21.56
N MET A 106 12.38 -21.65 -22.58
CA MET A 106 12.31 -22.23 -23.93
C MET A 106 13.65 -22.16 -24.69
N MET A 107 14.55 -21.24 -24.33
CA MET A 107 15.86 -21.08 -25.00
C MET A 107 17.03 -21.76 -24.27
N SER A 108 16.79 -22.22 -23.05
CA SER A 108 17.83 -22.91 -22.27
C SER A 108 18.01 -24.34 -22.79
N PRO A 109 19.25 -24.84 -22.95
CA PRO A 109 19.49 -26.26 -23.20
C PRO A 109 18.80 -27.10 -22.11
N PRO A 110 18.21 -28.26 -22.44
CA PRO A 110 17.51 -29.07 -21.45
C PRO A 110 18.46 -29.47 -20.33
N LEU A 111 18.14 -29.05 -19.11
CA LEU A 111 18.82 -29.49 -17.90
C LEU A 111 18.52 -30.98 -17.68
N PRO A 112 19.53 -31.86 -17.54
CA PRO A 112 19.29 -33.27 -17.26
C PRO A 112 18.56 -33.41 -15.92
N GLY A 113 17.36 -34.00 -15.95
CA GLY A 113 16.53 -34.26 -14.76
C GLY A 113 15.45 -33.22 -14.45
N ALA A 114 15.26 -32.18 -15.28
CA ALA A 114 14.16 -31.23 -15.07
C ALA A 114 12.81 -31.83 -15.49
N ALA A 115 11.78 -31.68 -14.64
CA ALA A 115 10.40 -32.01 -14.98
C ALA A 115 9.93 -31.17 -16.17
N GLN A 116 9.30 -31.82 -17.15
CA GLN A 116 8.79 -31.18 -18.36
C GLN A 116 7.78 -30.06 -18.03
N PRO A 117 7.73 -28.97 -18.83
CA PRO A 117 6.74 -27.91 -18.64
C PRO A 117 5.31 -28.46 -18.67
N ARG A 118 4.42 -27.93 -17.81
CA ARG A 118 2.99 -28.27 -17.86
C ARG A 118 2.44 -27.95 -19.26
N PRO A 119 1.83 -28.93 -19.95
CA PRO A 119 1.07 -28.65 -21.17
C PRO A 119 -0.16 -27.80 -20.80
N LYS A 120 -0.50 -26.87 -21.68
CA LYS A 120 -1.63 -25.95 -21.50
C LYS A 120 -2.92 -26.74 -21.31
N SER A 121 -3.73 -26.36 -20.32
CA SER A 121 -5.15 -26.66 -20.35
C SER A 121 -5.78 -25.83 -21.48
N ASP A 122 -6.07 -26.48 -22.60
CA ASP A 122 -7.04 -25.96 -23.55
C ASP A 122 -8.39 -25.84 -22.83
N LYS A 123 -8.90 -24.61 -22.76
CA LYS A 123 -10.30 -24.36 -22.41
C LYS A 123 -11.00 -23.93 -23.70
N SER A 124 -11.76 -24.88 -24.27
CA SER A 124 -12.89 -24.60 -25.17
C SER A 124 -14.07 -24.02 -24.38
#